data_AF-A0A074KYP8-F1
#
_entry.id   AF-A0A074KYP8-F1
#
_cell.length_a   1.000
_cell.length_b   1.000
_cell.length_c   1.000
_cell.angle_alpha   90.00
_cell.angle_beta   90.00
_cell.angle_gamma   90.00
#
_symmetry.space_group_name_H-M   'P 1'
#
loop_
_entity.id
_entity.type
_entity.pdbx_description
1 polymer ?
#
loop_
_entity_poly.entity_id
_entity_poly.type
_entity_poly.pdbx_seq_one_letter_code
_entity_poly.pdbx_strand_id
1 'polypeptide(L)'
;MKRKFPFGWIAVCLIGILVGAIFTRYVSDYSKLNFFQFTIGNLIIISVIIICILVVNFIKKASINSDKKAFHSFGLPAGTVRATLALLLIVFFILFAFYAVQFEVEAKNERLVENILTTLATLVISAVSFYFGVKATEQGSEIATRIWGESKKRNDNEYLIDPKIIQEALSQHKDDWIKEYECRDIRLGKKQTEDGQINMDCLVFLVDNKKGPSSLEESSTNSIPSIVRFDYQGKTYSIPTDVRIYSEFGGKLSVSLNTPTLKLFENLHPDAQKGIIREFIQYNGYDLVKQFPEIQGISDFKKIINGTQHEYYSIQFKVAIKNPDLKTIDKIPPFFDYEGSNGVKYMIPSDVIEEGLIEEAVWTGKDLTTKCLGLSVSRRDANDTGTIGLKVFWKEKYYLMTCCHVLFKNEIDLNPDRTFFKENAIDIISPGTVDMDGNKYQMIGKLEAGWYDSFLDIALAELIDPAKLTNIPHQKKKEVAGIKDINSERDQGTVVKMYGRTSHEKEGRIVDYSQLVVKITNRKSIMRELLVCDFKSEKGDSGAVVIESSTNKIIGILVARSDAYSYVIKIRKILNLLEFDDELKPWIS
;
A
#
# COMPACT_ATOMS: atom_id res chain seq x y z
N MET A 1 59.43 -27.67 -4.25
CA MET A 1 58.87 -27.61 -2.88
C MET A 1 59.69 -26.62 -2.04
N LYS A 2 59.18 -25.41 -1.78
CA LYS A 2 59.70 -24.53 -0.72
C LYS A 2 58.56 -24.36 0.29
N ARG A 3 58.63 -25.10 1.41
CA ARG A 3 57.69 -24.92 2.54
C ARG A 3 57.96 -23.53 3.12
N LYS A 4 57.17 -22.53 2.71
CA LYS A 4 57.17 -21.21 3.35
C LYS A 4 56.68 -21.44 4.79
N PHE A 5 57.58 -21.22 5.74
CA PHE A 5 57.30 -21.30 7.18
C PHE A 5 56.12 -20.37 7.54
N PRO A 6 55.24 -20.77 8.47
CA PRO A 6 53.98 -20.09 8.73
C PRO A 6 54.17 -18.88 9.65
N PHE A 7 55.03 -17.94 9.27
CA PHE A 7 55.28 -16.71 10.05
C PHE A 7 54.00 -15.89 10.28
N GLY A 8 53.08 -15.89 9.31
CA GLY A 8 51.78 -15.24 9.46
C GLY A 8 50.89 -15.84 10.55
N TRP A 9 50.99 -17.15 10.81
CA TRP A 9 50.17 -17.81 11.83
C TRP A 9 50.67 -17.54 13.24
N ILE A 10 52.00 -17.49 13.40
CA ILE A 10 52.60 -17.11 14.67
C ILE A 10 52.22 -15.66 15.01
N ALA A 11 52.24 -14.76 14.03
CA ALA A 11 51.82 -13.37 14.22
C ALA A 11 50.33 -13.24 14.60
N VAL A 12 49.42 -13.95 13.94
CA VAL A 12 47.98 -13.91 14.26
C VAL A 12 47.69 -14.51 15.64
N CYS A 13 48.33 -15.63 15.99
CA CYS A 13 48.18 -16.21 17.32
C CYS A 13 48.76 -15.29 18.41
N LEU A 14 49.91 -14.66 18.16
CA LEU A 14 50.51 -13.71 19.11
C LEU A 14 49.65 -12.46 19.28
N ILE A 15 49.04 -11.94 18.22
CA ILE A 15 48.11 -10.80 18.31
C ILE A 15 46.85 -11.20 19.10
N GLY A 16 46.29 -12.40 18.85
CA GLY A 16 45.14 -12.89 19.60
C GLY A 16 45.43 -13.08 21.09
N ILE A 17 46.60 -13.62 21.44
CA ILE A 17 47.05 -13.77 22.82
C ILE A 17 47.29 -12.39 23.46
N LEU A 18 47.86 -11.43 22.73
CA LEU A 18 48.12 -10.08 23.23
C LEU A 18 46.82 -9.32 23.51
N VAL A 19 45.85 -9.38 22.59
CA VAL A 19 44.52 -8.77 22.77
C VAL A 19 43.78 -9.44 23.93
N GLY A 20 43.84 -10.77 24.03
CA GLY A 20 43.29 -11.52 25.15
C GLY A 20 43.91 -11.12 26.49
N ALA A 21 45.23 -10.94 26.55
CA ALA A 21 45.96 -10.55 27.75
C ALA A 21 45.69 -9.09 28.17
N ILE A 22 45.58 -8.16 27.21
CA ILE A 22 45.20 -6.77 27.48
C ILE A 22 43.77 -6.72 28.02
N PHE A 23 42.86 -7.51 27.45
CA PHE A 23 41.47 -7.56 27.88
C PHE A 23 41.30 -8.21 29.26
N THR A 24 41.98 -9.33 29.54
CA THR A 24 41.94 -9.95 30.87
C THR A 24 42.52 -9.04 31.95
N ARG A 25 43.57 -8.27 31.64
CA ARG A 25 44.12 -7.26 32.55
C ARG A 25 43.14 -6.10 32.77
N TYR A 26 42.52 -5.60 31.71
CA TYR A 26 41.52 -4.51 31.78
C TYR A 26 40.29 -4.92 32.62
N VAL A 27 39.85 -6.17 32.51
CA VAL A 27 38.71 -6.70 33.28
C VAL A 27 39.11 -7.08 34.72
N SER A 28 40.35 -7.53 34.95
CA SER A 28 40.88 -7.82 36.29
C SER A 28 40.95 -6.58 37.19
N ASP A 29 41.22 -5.40 36.61
CA ASP A 29 41.23 -4.13 37.37
C ASP A 29 39.80 -3.69 37.78
N TYR A 30 38.75 -4.22 37.15
CA TYR A 30 37.34 -4.05 37.53
C TYR A 30 36.89 -5.15 38.52
N SER A 31 37.57 -5.23 39.66
CA SER A 31 37.44 -6.28 40.70
C SER A 31 36.15 -6.27 41.55
N LYS A 32 35.00 -5.97 40.94
CA LYS A 32 33.66 -6.20 41.54
C LYS A 32 32.73 -7.07 40.70
N LEU A 33 33.13 -7.50 39.51
CA LEU A 33 32.33 -8.41 38.68
C LEU A 33 32.42 -9.84 39.22
N ASN A 34 31.26 -10.52 39.29
CA ASN A 34 31.18 -11.91 39.74
C ASN A 34 32.08 -12.80 38.87
N PHE A 35 32.89 -13.67 39.48
CA PHE A 35 33.79 -14.62 38.80
C PHE A 35 33.11 -15.41 37.66
N PHE A 36 31.81 -15.63 37.80
CA PHE A 36 30.96 -16.26 36.79
C PHE A 36 30.83 -15.44 35.49
N GLN A 37 30.62 -14.13 35.58
CA GLN A 37 30.52 -13.22 34.43
C GLN A 37 31.84 -13.12 33.67
N PHE A 38 32.96 -13.10 34.40
CA PHE A 38 34.30 -13.16 33.80
C PHE A 38 34.52 -14.45 33.00
N THR A 39 34.10 -15.59 33.55
CA THR A 39 34.27 -16.90 32.92
C THR A 39 33.45 -17.00 31.62
N ILE A 40 32.20 -16.54 31.63
CA ILE A 40 31.32 -16.55 30.45
C ILE A 40 31.83 -15.61 29.36
N GLY A 41 32.25 -14.40 29.72
CA GLY A 41 32.82 -13.44 28.75
C GLY A 41 34.02 -14.02 28.02
N ASN A 42 34.93 -14.69 28.75
CA ASN A 42 36.08 -15.36 28.14
C ASN A 42 35.67 -16.57 27.27
N LEU A 43 34.67 -17.35 27.67
CA LEU A 43 34.13 -18.44 26.85
C LEU A 43 33.58 -17.93 25.51
N ILE A 44 32.88 -16.80 25.50
CA ILE A 44 32.37 -16.18 24.27
C ILE A 44 33.53 -15.77 23.37
N ILE A 45 34.53 -15.06 23.91
CA ILE A 45 35.70 -14.63 23.12
C ILE A 45 36.44 -15.84 22.53
N ILE A 46 36.68 -16.89 23.33
CA ILE A 46 37.32 -18.13 22.87
C ILE A 46 36.48 -18.79 21.77
N SER A 47 35.16 -18.86 21.93
CA SER A 47 34.27 -19.47 20.92
C SER A 47 34.30 -18.71 19.59
N VAL A 48 34.32 -17.37 19.62
CA VAL A 48 34.46 -16.53 18.41
C VAL A 48 35.80 -16.77 17.73
N ILE A 49 36.89 -16.84 18.49
CA ILE A 49 38.23 -17.14 17.95
C ILE A 49 38.25 -18.52 17.28
N ILE A 50 37.69 -19.55 17.91
CA ILE A 50 37.61 -20.91 17.36
C ILE A 50 36.80 -20.90 16.05
N ILE A 51 35.65 -20.22 16.01
CA ILE A 51 34.81 -20.12 14.81
C ILE A 51 35.58 -19.43 13.68
N CYS A 52 36.25 -18.31 13.95
CA CYS A 52 37.08 -17.62 12.97
C CYS A 52 38.18 -18.55 12.40
N ILE A 53 38.85 -19.32 13.25
CA ILE A 53 39.86 -20.29 12.81
C ILE A 53 39.23 -21.39 11.92
N LEU A 54 38.06 -21.91 12.30
CA LEU A 54 37.35 -22.92 11.53
C LEU A 54 36.93 -22.39 10.14
N VAL A 55 36.44 -21.16 10.06
CA VAL A 55 36.06 -20.50 8.79
C VAL A 55 37.27 -20.31 7.89
N VAL A 56 38.38 -19.81 8.43
CA VAL A 56 39.62 -19.63 7.67
C VAL A 56 40.13 -20.98 7.14
N ASN A 57 40.10 -22.02 7.97
CA ASN A 57 40.49 -23.37 7.57
C ASN A 57 39.56 -23.95 6.50
N PHE A 58 38.25 -23.71 6.62
CA PHE A 58 37.25 -24.13 5.64
C PHE A 58 37.47 -23.43 4.29
N ILE A 59 37.62 -22.10 4.27
CA ILE A 59 37.90 -21.31 3.06
C ILE A 59 39.18 -21.79 2.39
N LYS A 60 40.23 -22.06 3.18
CA LYS A 60 41.50 -22.55 2.66
C LYS A 60 41.37 -23.95 2.03
N LYS A 61 40.67 -24.87 2.70
CA LYS A 61 40.45 -26.24 2.18
C LYS A 61 39.57 -26.22 0.92
N ALA A 62 38.55 -25.37 0.89
CA ALA A 62 37.71 -25.15 -0.28
C ALA A 62 38.49 -24.55 -1.46
N SER A 63 39.31 -23.53 -1.21
CA SER A 63 40.14 -22.87 -2.23
C SER A 63 41.20 -23.82 -2.83
N ILE A 64 41.77 -24.73 -2.03
CA ILE A 64 42.74 -25.71 -2.53
C ILE A 64 42.08 -26.78 -3.40
N ASN A 65 40.83 -27.16 -3.10
CA ASN A 65 40.10 -28.20 -3.84
C ASN A 65 39.27 -27.66 -5.01
N SER A 66 39.21 -26.34 -5.18
CA SER A 66 38.45 -25.75 -6.28
C SER A 66 39.18 -25.92 -7.61
N ASP A 67 38.55 -26.65 -8.52
CA ASP A 67 39.06 -26.82 -9.88
C ASP A 67 38.97 -25.48 -10.61
N LYS A 68 40.08 -25.01 -11.21
CA LYS A 68 40.26 -23.62 -11.69
C LYS A 68 39.28 -23.17 -12.78
N LYS A 69 38.37 -24.04 -13.24
CA LYS A 69 37.42 -23.78 -14.32
C LYS A 69 35.98 -23.51 -13.85
N ALA A 70 35.66 -23.69 -12.56
CA ALA A 70 34.34 -23.34 -12.04
C ALA A 70 34.29 -21.85 -11.67
N PHE A 71 33.47 -21.08 -12.39
CA PHE A 71 33.30 -19.62 -12.27
C PHE A 71 32.49 -19.21 -11.01
N HIS A 72 32.73 -19.87 -9.88
CA HIS A 72 32.06 -19.59 -8.61
C HIS A 72 33.05 -19.08 -7.58
N SER A 73 32.72 -17.95 -6.94
CA SER A 73 33.53 -17.31 -5.91
C SER A 73 33.90 -18.32 -4.81
N PHE A 74 35.21 -18.58 -4.65
CA PHE A 74 35.80 -19.55 -3.70
C PHE A 74 35.63 -21.04 -3.98
N GLY A 75 35.06 -21.44 -5.13
CA GLY A 75 35.00 -22.85 -5.54
C GLY A 75 34.13 -23.76 -4.67
N LEU A 76 33.22 -23.15 -3.93
CA LEU A 76 32.14 -23.82 -3.22
C LEU A 76 30.89 -23.86 -4.11
N PRO A 77 29.98 -24.82 -3.91
CA PRO A 77 28.66 -24.80 -4.54
C PRO A 77 27.97 -23.44 -4.35
N ALA A 78 27.12 -23.05 -5.31
CA ALA A 78 26.36 -21.81 -5.18
C ALA A 78 25.53 -21.84 -3.89
N GLY A 79 25.70 -20.82 -3.04
CA GLY A 79 24.98 -20.70 -1.77
C GLY A 79 25.75 -21.15 -0.52
N THR A 80 26.82 -21.96 -0.62
CA THR A 80 27.50 -22.48 0.59
C THR A 80 28.22 -21.40 1.39
N VAL A 81 28.84 -20.42 0.72
CA VAL A 81 29.48 -19.27 1.41
C VAL A 81 28.45 -18.43 2.18
N ARG A 82 27.28 -18.20 1.58
CA ARG A 82 26.18 -17.45 2.21
C ARG A 82 25.62 -18.22 3.40
N ALA A 83 25.46 -19.54 3.27
CA ALA A 83 24.99 -20.40 4.37
C ALA A 83 25.97 -20.40 5.55
N THR A 84 27.28 -20.49 5.30
CA THR A 84 28.30 -20.45 6.36
C THR A 84 28.31 -19.10 7.08
N LEU A 85 28.19 -17.98 6.35
CA LEU A 85 28.09 -16.65 6.96
C LEU A 85 26.81 -16.47 7.78
N ALA A 86 25.67 -16.96 7.28
CA ALA A 86 24.40 -16.90 7.98
C ALA A 86 24.44 -17.72 9.28
N LEU A 87 24.98 -18.94 9.24
CA LEU A 87 25.15 -19.79 10.43
C LEU A 87 26.06 -19.10 11.47
N LEU A 88 27.14 -18.47 11.02
CA LEU A 88 28.08 -17.76 11.89
C LEU A 88 27.40 -16.57 12.60
N LEU A 89 26.63 -15.78 11.85
CA LEU A 89 25.85 -14.67 12.41
C LEU A 89 24.83 -15.17 13.42
N ILE A 90 24.11 -16.27 13.14
CA ILE A 90 23.16 -16.86 14.08
C ILE A 90 23.86 -17.25 15.40
N VAL A 91 24.99 -17.97 15.32
CA VAL A 91 25.74 -18.37 16.52
C VAL A 91 26.23 -17.15 17.29
N PHE A 92 26.72 -16.12 16.60
CA PHE A 92 27.16 -14.87 17.22
C PHE A 92 26.00 -14.16 17.94
N PHE A 93 24.83 -14.06 17.31
CA PHE A 93 23.64 -13.44 17.92
C PHE A 93 23.12 -14.23 19.12
N ILE A 94 23.18 -15.56 19.08
CA ILE A 94 22.83 -16.41 20.23
C ILE A 94 23.78 -16.14 21.41
N LEU A 95 25.09 -16.11 21.16
CA LEU A 95 26.08 -15.84 22.21
C LEU A 95 25.91 -14.43 22.78
N PHE A 96 25.63 -13.44 21.93
CA PHE A 96 25.36 -12.07 22.35
C PHE A 96 24.07 -11.95 23.16
N ALA A 97 23.01 -12.67 22.78
CA ALA A 97 21.77 -12.74 23.53
C ALA A 97 21.98 -13.34 24.93
N PHE A 98 22.72 -14.45 25.04
CA PHE A 98 23.07 -15.02 26.34
C PHE A 98 23.89 -14.06 27.20
N TYR A 99 24.84 -13.34 26.59
CA TYR A 99 25.61 -12.30 27.28
C TYR A 99 24.72 -11.15 27.78
N ALA A 100 23.81 -10.64 26.94
CA ALA A 100 22.92 -9.55 27.26
C ALA A 100 21.94 -9.93 28.39
N VAL A 101 21.32 -11.11 28.31
CA VAL A 101 20.40 -11.61 29.35
C VAL A 101 21.12 -11.74 30.70
N GLN A 102 22.35 -12.25 30.73
CA GLN A 102 23.15 -12.38 31.96
C GLN A 102 23.52 -11.03 32.59
N PHE A 103 23.76 -10.00 31.78
CA PHE A 103 24.09 -8.66 32.27
C PHE A 103 22.87 -7.93 32.84
N GLU A 104 21.66 -8.33 32.43
CA GLU A 104 20.41 -7.66 32.80
C GLU A 104 19.56 -8.44 33.83
N VAL A 105 19.97 -9.62 34.30
CA VAL A 105 19.20 -10.39 35.31
C VAL A 105 18.98 -9.65 36.64
N GLU A 106 19.70 -8.55 36.91
CA GLU A 106 19.38 -7.65 38.05
C GLU A 106 18.29 -6.61 37.73
N ALA A 107 17.99 -6.33 36.46
CA ALA A 107 16.90 -5.46 36.04
C ALA A 107 15.74 -6.30 35.48
N LYS A 108 14.57 -6.23 36.11
CA LYS A 108 13.31 -6.88 35.67
C LYS A 108 12.80 -6.30 34.33
N ASN A 109 13.54 -6.49 33.25
CA ASN A 109 13.21 -5.94 31.94
C ASN A 109 12.76 -7.05 31.00
N GLU A 110 11.59 -7.64 31.29
CA GLU A 110 10.96 -8.72 30.51
C GLU A 110 10.85 -8.35 29.01
N ARG A 111 10.67 -7.06 28.70
CA ARG A 111 10.63 -6.53 27.34
C ARG A 111 11.95 -6.68 26.58
N LEU A 112 13.12 -6.58 27.23
CA LEU A 112 14.38 -6.74 26.49
C LEU A 112 14.58 -8.21 26.11
N VAL A 113 14.27 -9.14 27.01
CA VAL A 113 14.34 -10.58 26.74
C VAL A 113 13.41 -10.96 25.59
N GLU A 114 12.18 -10.42 25.58
CA GLU A 114 11.21 -10.63 24.50
C GLU A 114 11.72 -10.09 23.15
N ASN A 115 12.29 -8.88 23.14
CA ASN A 115 12.85 -8.28 21.93
C ASN A 115 14.05 -9.07 21.39
N ILE A 116 14.92 -9.56 22.28
CA ILE A 116 16.08 -10.38 21.91
C ILE A 116 15.63 -11.73 21.32
N LEU A 117 14.67 -12.41 21.95
CA LEU A 117 14.11 -13.67 21.46
C LEU A 117 13.42 -13.49 20.11
N THR A 118 12.64 -12.41 19.95
CA THR A 118 11.96 -12.09 18.69
C THR A 118 12.96 -11.81 17.56
N THR A 119 14.02 -11.06 17.86
CA THR A 119 15.08 -10.77 16.89
C THR A 119 15.80 -12.06 16.46
N LEU A 120 16.11 -12.94 17.41
CA LEU A 120 16.70 -14.25 17.13
C LEU A 120 15.79 -15.15 16.28
N ALA A 121 14.50 -15.23 16.64
CA ALA A 121 13.52 -16.01 15.88
C ALA A 121 13.41 -15.50 14.43
N THR A 122 13.34 -14.18 14.25
CA THR A 122 13.26 -13.55 12.93
C THR A 122 14.52 -13.82 12.09
N LEU A 123 15.70 -13.78 12.72
CA LEU A 123 16.98 -14.08 12.06
C LEU A 123 17.04 -15.55 11.60
N VAL A 124 16.63 -16.48 12.47
CA VAL A 124 16.58 -17.91 12.16
C VAL A 124 15.58 -18.18 11.03
N ILE A 125 14.37 -17.64 11.10
CA ILE A 125 13.36 -17.77 10.04
C ILE A 125 13.88 -17.21 8.73
N SER A 126 14.52 -16.04 8.74
CA SER A 126 15.09 -15.42 7.54
C SER A 126 16.17 -16.30 6.91
N ALA A 127 17.07 -16.87 7.71
CA ALA A 127 18.12 -17.76 7.22
C ALA A 127 17.56 -19.09 6.67
N VAL A 128 16.56 -19.68 7.34
CA VAL A 128 15.86 -20.89 6.92
C VAL A 128 15.13 -20.64 5.59
N SER A 129 14.31 -19.58 5.51
CA SER A 129 13.57 -19.20 4.30
C SER A 129 14.50 -18.90 3.12
N PHE A 130 15.64 -18.26 3.37
CA PHE A 130 16.63 -17.99 2.33
C PHE A 130 17.25 -19.29 1.80
N TYR A 131 17.61 -20.23 2.68
CA TYR A 131 18.23 -21.50 2.28
C TYR A 131 17.26 -22.43 1.54
N PHE A 132 16.03 -22.58 2.06
CA PHE A 132 15.03 -23.43 1.43
C PHE A 132 14.42 -22.79 0.16
N GLY A 133 14.29 -21.46 0.13
CA GLY A 133 13.80 -20.72 -1.04
C GLY A 133 14.72 -20.84 -2.25
N VAL A 134 16.04 -20.74 -2.06
CA VAL A 134 17.02 -20.93 -3.15
C VAL A 134 16.96 -22.36 -3.69
N LYS A 135 16.90 -23.37 -2.82
CA LYS A 135 16.84 -24.79 -3.23
C LYS A 135 15.53 -25.12 -3.97
N ALA A 136 14.40 -24.58 -3.52
CA ALA A 136 13.11 -24.72 -4.20
C ALA A 136 13.12 -24.06 -5.59
N THR A 137 13.79 -22.91 -5.72
CA THR A 137 13.93 -22.19 -6.99
C THR A 137 14.83 -22.93 -7.98
N GLU A 138 15.94 -23.50 -7.50
CA GLU A 138 16.86 -24.31 -8.31
C GLU A 138 16.19 -25.60 -8.82
N GLN A 139 15.44 -26.30 -7.95
CA GLN A 139 14.66 -27.49 -8.33
C GLN A 139 13.50 -27.14 -9.28
N GLY A 140 12.81 -26.03 -9.04
CA GLY A 140 11.75 -25.55 -9.94
C GLY A 140 12.29 -25.16 -11.31
N SER A 141 13.47 -24.53 -11.35
CA SER A 141 14.16 -24.21 -12.59
C SER A 141 14.54 -25.47 -13.36
N GLU A 142 15.16 -26.47 -12.73
CA GLU A 142 15.51 -27.75 -13.39
C GLU A 142 14.29 -28.47 -13.98
N ILE A 143 13.18 -28.51 -13.25
CA ILE A 143 11.91 -29.11 -13.72
C ILE A 143 11.38 -28.32 -14.92
N ALA A 144 11.39 -26.99 -14.86
CA ALA A 144 10.94 -26.14 -15.95
C ALA A 144 11.79 -26.34 -17.21
N THR A 145 13.12 -26.39 -17.10
CA THR A 145 14.00 -26.63 -18.27
C THR A 145 13.81 -28.03 -18.85
N ARG A 146 13.54 -29.04 -18.01
CA ARG A 146 13.28 -30.41 -18.48
C ARG A 146 11.95 -30.50 -19.25
N ILE A 147 10.88 -29.89 -18.71
CA ILE A 147 9.56 -29.86 -19.35
C ILE A 147 9.62 -29.07 -20.68
N TRP A 148 10.31 -27.93 -20.71
CA TRP A 148 10.47 -27.13 -21.93
C TRP A 148 11.39 -27.78 -22.97
N GLY A 149 12.40 -28.54 -22.52
CA GLY A 149 13.30 -29.26 -23.41
C GLY A 149 12.66 -30.50 -24.06
N GLU A 150 11.73 -31.15 -23.37
CA GLU A 150 11.00 -32.32 -23.89
C GLU A 150 9.84 -31.92 -24.81
N SER A 151 9.17 -30.78 -24.57
CA SER A 151 8.09 -30.29 -25.45
C SER A 151 8.60 -29.85 -26.83
N LYS A 152 9.81 -29.29 -26.91
CA LYS A 152 10.44 -28.82 -28.15
C LYS A 152 10.90 -29.93 -29.11
N LYS A 153 10.94 -31.19 -28.65
CA LYS A 153 11.39 -32.33 -29.47
C LYS A 153 10.27 -33.11 -30.15
N ARG A 154 9.00 -32.78 -29.91
CA ARG A 154 7.90 -33.65 -30.36
C ARG A 154 6.94 -33.13 -31.44
N ASN A 155 6.95 -31.86 -31.89
CA ASN A 155 5.95 -31.46 -32.91
C ASN A 155 6.20 -30.17 -33.74
N ASP A 156 7.44 -29.72 -33.95
CA ASP A 156 7.66 -28.36 -34.49
C ASP A 156 7.62 -28.17 -36.03
N ASN A 157 7.36 -29.20 -36.86
CA ASN A 157 7.50 -29.02 -38.32
C ASN A 157 6.30 -29.35 -39.23
N GLU A 158 5.16 -29.83 -38.73
CA GLU A 158 4.13 -30.37 -39.65
C GLU A 158 2.87 -29.51 -39.88
N TYR A 159 2.64 -28.42 -39.14
CA TYR A 159 1.38 -27.63 -39.27
C TYR A 159 1.50 -26.10 -39.21
N LEU A 160 2.70 -25.53 -39.38
CA LEU A 160 2.87 -24.07 -39.51
C LEU A 160 2.64 -23.63 -40.95
N ILE A 161 1.41 -23.27 -41.27
CA ILE A 161 1.05 -22.60 -42.53
C ILE A 161 1.34 -21.11 -42.37
N ASP A 162 2.10 -20.53 -43.30
CA ASP A 162 2.37 -19.09 -43.32
C ASP A 162 1.03 -18.32 -43.41
N PRO A 163 0.74 -17.37 -42.49
CA PRO A 163 -0.48 -16.58 -42.49
C PRO A 163 -0.78 -15.90 -43.84
N LYS A 164 0.24 -15.59 -44.65
CA LYS A 164 0.07 -15.03 -46.00
C LYS A 164 -0.71 -15.95 -46.93
N ILE A 165 -0.55 -17.27 -46.80
CA ILE A 165 -1.26 -18.25 -47.62
C ILE A 165 -2.75 -18.24 -47.27
N ILE A 166 -3.09 -18.12 -45.99
CA ILE A 166 -4.49 -18.03 -45.53
C ILE A 166 -5.12 -16.70 -45.96
N GLN A 167 -4.36 -15.60 -45.91
CA GLN A 167 -4.82 -14.30 -46.41
C GLN A 167 -5.09 -14.32 -47.92
N GLU A 168 -4.23 -14.97 -48.71
CA GLU A 168 -4.47 -15.16 -50.14
C GLU A 168 -5.68 -16.07 -50.41
N ALA A 169 -5.85 -17.13 -49.62
CA ALA A 169 -7.02 -17.99 -49.74
C ALA A 169 -8.32 -17.22 -49.48
N LEU A 170 -8.31 -16.31 -48.48
CA LEU A 170 -9.42 -15.41 -48.20
C LEU A 170 -9.66 -14.38 -49.31
N SER A 171 -8.62 -13.82 -49.92
CA SER A 171 -8.81 -12.84 -51.00
C SER A 171 -9.44 -13.46 -52.25
N GLN A 172 -9.19 -14.75 -52.50
CA GLN A 172 -9.68 -15.46 -53.69
C GLN A 172 -11.05 -16.12 -53.50
N HIS A 173 -11.35 -16.69 -52.32
CA HIS A 173 -12.50 -17.58 -52.13
C HIS A 173 -13.49 -17.16 -51.04
N LYS A 174 -13.27 -16.03 -50.35
CA LYS A 174 -14.11 -15.66 -49.20
C LYS A 174 -15.59 -15.56 -49.53
N ASP A 175 -15.96 -14.88 -50.61
CA ASP A 175 -17.38 -14.67 -50.96
C ASP A 175 -18.05 -15.98 -51.39
N ASP A 176 -17.31 -16.85 -52.10
CA ASP A 176 -17.78 -18.18 -52.50
C ASP A 176 -18.04 -19.05 -51.28
N TRP A 177 -17.10 -19.08 -50.32
CA TRP A 177 -17.25 -19.86 -49.09
C TRP A 177 -18.33 -19.31 -48.16
N ILE A 178 -18.51 -17.98 -48.09
CA ILE A 178 -19.62 -17.37 -47.34
C ILE A 178 -20.96 -17.90 -47.86
N LYS A 179 -21.10 -17.95 -49.19
CA LYS A 179 -22.29 -18.45 -49.87
C LYS A 179 -22.44 -19.97 -49.75
N GLU A 180 -21.36 -20.72 -49.93
CA GLU A 180 -21.34 -22.19 -49.89
C GLU A 180 -21.66 -22.74 -48.50
N TYR A 181 -21.09 -22.14 -47.45
CA TYR A 181 -21.21 -22.64 -46.08
C TYR A 181 -22.24 -21.90 -45.23
N GLU A 182 -23.03 -21.01 -45.82
CA GLU A 182 -24.07 -20.23 -45.13
C GLU A 182 -23.56 -19.54 -43.84
N CYS A 183 -22.34 -19.01 -43.89
CA CYS A 183 -21.73 -18.29 -42.76
C CYS A 183 -21.82 -16.78 -42.97
N ARG A 184 -21.70 -15.99 -41.90
CA ARG A 184 -21.74 -14.52 -41.98
C ARG A 184 -20.43 -13.93 -42.47
N ASP A 185 -19.31 -14.52 -42.06
CA ASP A 185 -17.98 -14.02 -42.37
C ASP A 185 -16.93 -15.12 -42.20
N ILE A 186 -15.79 -14.95 -42.86
CA ILE A 186 -14.62 -15.81 -42.74
C ILE A 186 -13.39 -14.92 -42.59
N ARG A 187 -12.54 -15.25 -41.62
CA ARG A 187 -11.33 -14.48 -41.32
C ARG A 187 -10.18 -15.36 -40.85
N LEU A 188 -8.98 -14.82 -40.92
CA LEU A 188 -7.80 -15.41 -40.29
C LEU A 188 -7.97 -15.36 -38.76
N GLY A 189 -7.68 -16.46 -38.08
CA GLY A 189 -7.65 -16.52 -36.63
C GLY A 189 -6.87 -17.71 -36.12
N LYS A 190 -6.95 -17.96 -34.80
CA LYS A 190 -6.30 -19.09 -34.14
C LYS A 190 -7.33 -20.14 -33.77
N LYS A 191 -6.98 -21.41 -33.93
CA LYS A 191 -7.90 -22.53 -33.63
C LYS A 191 -8.21 -22.58 -32.13
N GLN A 192 -9.49 -22.74 -31.79
CA GLN A 192 -9.92 -23.06 -30.43
C GLN A 192 -10.18 -24.57 -30.27
N THR A 193 -9.80 -25.09 -29.10
CA THR A 193 -10.15 -26.42 -28.60
C THR A 193 -10.93 -26.27 -27.30
N GLU A 194 -11.47 -27.36 -26.77
CA GLU A 194 -12.16 -27.34 -25.46
C GLU A 194 -11.22 -26.85 -24.33
N ASP A 195 -9.92 -27.14 -24.44
CA ASP A 195 -8.89 -26.73 -23.48
C ASP A 195 -8.32 -25.31 -23.69
N GLY A 196 -8.83 -24.56 -24.67
CA GLY A 196 -8.41 -23.18 -24.94
C GLY A 196 -7.93 -22.91 -26.36
N GLN A 197 -7.19 -21.83 -26.56
CA GLN A 197 -6.71 -21.42 -27.88
C GLN A 197 -5.33 -22.01 -28.16
N ILE A 198 -5.18 -22.71 -29.29
CA ILE A 198 -3.89 -23.27 -29.69
C ILE A 198 -3.14 -22.36 -30.68
N ASN A 199 -1.80 -22.48 -30.64
CA ASN A 199 -0.76 -21.88 -31.48
C ASN A 199 -0.91 -22.01 -33.02
N MET A 200 -2.11 -22.19 -33.60
CA MET A 200 -2.27 -22.61 -35.00
C MET A 200 -3.17 -21.66 -35.77
N ASP A 201 -2.63 -21.06 -36.84
CA ASP A 201 -3.36 -20.20 -37.77
C ASP A 201 -4.35 -21.02 -38.61
N CYS A 202 -5.58 -20.53 -38.73
CA CYS A 202 -6.69 -21.23 -39.37
C CYS A 202 -7.71 -20.24 -39.98
N LEU A 203 -8.62 -20.77 -40.79
CA LEU A 203 -9.81 -20.05 -41.26
C LEU A 203 -10.92 -20.15 -40.21
N VAL A 204 -11.33 -19.02 -39.63
CA VAL A 204 -12.42 -18.96 -38.66
C VAL A 204 -13.70 -18.54 -39.36
N PHE A 205 -14.66 -19.47 -39.44
CA PHE A 205 -16.00 -19.25 -39.98
C PHE A 205 -16.93 -18.76 -38.87
N LEU A 206 -17.56 -17.61 -39.09
CA LEU A 206 -18.53 -17.04 -38.16
C LEU A 206 -19.94 -17.41 -38.60
N VAL A 207 -20.62 -18.27 -37.84
CA VAL A 207 -21.97 -18.75 -38.13
C VAL A 207 -22.97 -18.20 -37.13
N ASP A 208 -24.24 -18.09 -37.51
CA ASP A 208 -25.29 -17.65 -36.59
C ASP A 208 -25.58 -18.67 -35.48
N ASN A 209 -25.51 -19.96 -35.80
CA ASN A 209 -25.69 -21.05 -34.86
C ASN A 209 -24.77 -22.22 -35.25
N LYS A 210 -24.13 -22.86 -34.25
CA LYS A 210 -23.45 -24.13 -34.48
C LYS A 210 -24.51 -25.19 -34.74
N LYS A 211 -24.63 -25.67 -35.98
CA LYS A 211 -25.37 -26.90 -36.26
C LYS A 211 -24.61 -28.02 -35.54
N GLY A 212 -25.16 -28.53 -34.44
CA GLY A 212 -24.55 -29.64 -33.71
C GLY A 212 -24.38 -30.86 -34.63
N PRO A 213 -23.51 -31.82 -34.27
CA PRO A 213 -23.47 -33.11 -34.97
C PRO A 213 -24.82 -33.80 -34.76
N SER A 214 -25.77 -33.52 -35.64
CA SER A 214 -27.05 -34.21 -35.67
C SER A 214 -26.75 -35.64 -36.07
N SER A 215 -27.21 -36.55 -35.22
CA SER A 215 -27.20 -37.98 -35.45
C SER A 215 -27.66 -38.28 -36.87
N LEU A 216 -26.74 -38.89 -37.63
CA LEU A 216 -26.96 -39.79 -38.77
C LEU A 216 -28.24 -39.52 -39.59
N GLU A 217 -28.02 -39.18 -40.87
CA GLU A 217 -29.01 -39.11 -41.95
C GLU A 217 -29.63 -37.73 -42.18
N GLU A 218 -28.86 -36.83 -42.78
CA GLU A 218 -29.27 -36.13 -44.00
C GLU A 218 -28.05 -35.39 -44.58
N SER A 219 -27.73 -35.69 -45.84
CA SER A 219 -26.59 -35.16 -46.58
C SER A 219 -26.78 -33.68 -46.94
N SER A 220 -26.88 -32.80 -45.96
CA SER A 220 -26.83 -31.37 -46.23
C SER A 220 -25.42 -31.02 -46.70
N THR A 221 -25.30 -30.65 -47.97
CA THR A 221 -24.05 -30.43 -48.71
C THR A 221 -23.15 -29.29 -48.19
N ASN A 222 -23.50 -28.65 -47.07
CA ASN A 222 -22.94 -27.36 -46.66
C ASN A 222 -22.27 -27.40 -45.27
N SER A 223 -21.73 -28.55 -44.83
CA SER A 223 -20.93 -28.58 -43.59
C SER A 223 -19.54 -27.98 -43.84
N ILE A 224 -19.12 -27.03 -43.01
CA ILE A 224 -17.77 -26.44 -43.07
C ILE A 224 -16.74 -27.56 -42.86
N PRO A 225 -15.85 -27.83 -43.82
CA PRO A 225 -14.88 -28.91 -43.70
C PRO A 225 -13.85 -28.54 -42.64
N SER A 226 -13.34 -29.51 -41.88
CA SER A 226 -12.31 -29.28 -40.86
C SER A 226 -10.96 -28.79 -41.44
N ILE A 227 -10.78 -28.97 -42.75
CA ILE A 227 -9.61 -28.57 -43.53
C ILE A 227 -10.08 -28.10 -44.91
N VAL A 228 -9.60 -26.95 -45.35
CA VAL A 228 -9.76 -26.43 -46.72
C VAL A 228 -8.46 -26.63 -47.48
N ARG A 229 -8.53 -27.17 -48.70
CA ARG A 229 -7.38 -27.29 -49.59
C ARG A 229 -7.23 -26.05 -50.44
N PHE A 230 -6.04 -25.46 -50.48
CA PHE A 230 -5.76 -24.25 -51.25
C PHE A 230 -4.43 -24.38 -52.00
N ASP A 231 -4.46 -24.16 -53.32
CA ASP A 231 -3.26 -24.22 -54.16
C ASP A 231 -2.59 -22.84 -54.22
N TYR A 232 -1.38 -22.74 -53.69
CA TYR A 232 -0.59 -21.52 -53.71
C TYR A 232 0.79 -21.81 -54.31
N GLN A 233 1.12 -21.11 -55.40
CA GLN A 233 2.40 -21.25 -56.12
C GLN A 233 2.74 -22.70 -56.54
N GLY A 234 1.72 -23.46 -56.99
CA GLY A 234 1.91 -24.84 -57.46
C GLY A 234 2.02 -25.89 -56.35
N LYS A 235 1.76 -25.52 -55.09
CA LYS A 235 1.69 -26.45 -53.95
C LYS A 235 0.32 -26.36 -53.27
N THR A 236 -0.28 -27.52 -52.99
CA THR A 236 -1.54 -27.62 -52.24
C THR A 236 -1.28 -27.55 -50.73
N TYR A 237 -1.92 -26.62 -50.05
CA TYR A 237 -1.91 -26.46 -48.59
C TYR A 237 -3.21 -26.97 -47.99
N SER A 238 -3.13 -27.60 -46.82
CA SER A 238 -4.28 -28.07 -46.04
C SER A 238 -4.55 -27.11 -44.88
N ILE A 239 -5.35 -26.08 -45.10
CA ILE A 239 -5.63 -25.01 -44.13
C ILE A 239 -6.66 -25.50 -43.11
N PRO A 240 -6.34 -25.57 -41.80
CA PRO A 240 -7.34 -25.91 -40.78
C PRO A 240 -8.45 -24.88 -40.73
N THR A 241 -9.65 -25.32 -40.37
CA THR A 241 -10.79 -24.43 -40.10
C THR A 241 -11.20 -24.47 -38.63
N ASP A 242 -11.91 -23.42 -38.21
CA ASP A 242 -12.57 -23.30 -36.92
C ASP A 242 -13.95 -22.65 -37.12
N VAL A 243 -14.93 -23.00 -36.29
CA VAL A 243 -16.32 -22.52 -36.42
C VAL A 243 -16.75 -21.85 -35.12
N ARG A 244 -17.17 -20.59 -35.20
CA ARG A 244 -17.57 -19.78 -34.03
C ARG A 244 -18.91 -19.11 -34.23
N ILE A 245 -19.61 -18.85 -33.13
CA ILE A 245 -20.94 -18.24 -33.18
C ILE A 245 -20.78 -16.71 -33.27
N TYR A 246 -21.42 -16.08 -34.25
CA TYR A 246 -21.28 -14.64 -34.51
C TYR A 246 -21.72 -13.77 -33.31
N SER A 247 -22.73 -14.20 -32.56
CA SER A 247 -23.20 -13.48 -31.36
C SER A 247 -22.18 -13.45 -30.21
N GLU A 248 -21.24 -14.40 -30.16
CA GLU A 248 -20.10 -14.34 -29.22
C GLU A 248 -19.18 -13.14 -29.51
N PHE A 249 -19.30 -12.55 -30.70
CA PHE A 249 -18.61 -11.32 -31.11
C PHE A 249 -19.53 -10.08 -31.10
N GLY A 250 -20.78 -10.21 -30.64
CA GLY A 250 -21.89 -9.27 -30.90
C GLY A 250 -22.36 -8.40 -29.73
N GLY A 251 -21.56 -8.17 -28.70
CA GLY A 251 -21.86 -7.23 -27.60
C GLY A 251 -20.98 -5.99 -27.66
N LYS A 252 -21.32 -5.02 -28.53
CA LYS A 252 -20.65 -3.72 -28.74
C LYS A 252 -19.19 -3.75 -29.23
N LEU A 253 -19.00 -2.97 -30.30
CA LEU A 253 -17.78 -2.53 -30.97
C LEU A 253 -16.98 -3.57 -31.78
N SER A 254 -16.80 -3.17 -33.04
CA SER A 254 -15.96 -3.76 -34.07
C SER A 254 -14.56 -4.07 -33.58
N VAL A 255 -14.34 -5.31 -33.15
CA VAL A 255 -13.00 -5.87 -33.00
C VAL A 255 -12.47 -6.24 -34.38
N SER A 256 -11.98 -5.22 -35.07
CA SER A 256 -10.90 -5.36 -36.04
C SER A 256 -9.63 -5.69 -35.25
N LEU A 257 -9.36 -6.98 -35.06
CA LEU A 257 -8.11 -7.52 -34.51
C LEU A 257 -6.97 -7.43 -35.55
N ASN A 258 -6.75 -6.23 -36.06
CA ASN A 258 -5.49 -5.79 -36.63
C ASN A 258 -5.18 -4.48 -35.90
N THR A 259 -4.40 -4.55 -34.81
CA THR A 259 -4.28 -3.48 -33.81
C THR A 259 -2.95 -2.72 -33.90
N PRO A 260 -2.82 -1.70 -34.77
CA PRO A 260 -1.81 -0.65 -34.60
C PRO A 260 -1.96 0.12 -33.28
N THR A 261 -3.18 0.19 -32.73
CA THR A 261 -3.53 1.05 -31.58
C THR A 261 -3.17 0.49 -30.21
N LEU A 262 -3.17 -0.83 -30.00
CA LEU A 262 -2.70 -1.41 -28.72
C LEU A 262 -1.19 -1.23 -28.56
N LYS A 263 -0.45 -1.52 -29.64
CA LYS A 263 0.99 -1.23 -29.71
C LYS A 263 1.26 0.26 -29.54
N LEU A 264 0.34 1.14 -29.93
CA LEU A 264 0.54 2.58 -29.76
C LEU A 264 0.72 2.93 -28.28
N PHE A 265 -0.15 2.44 -27.38
CA PHE A 265 -0.08 2.75 -25.95
C PHE A 265 1.14 2.09 -25.27
N GLU A 266 1.34 0.79 -25.48
CA GLU A 266 2.45 0.03 -24.87
C GLU A 266 3.84 0.56 -25.28
N ASN A 267 3.95 1.14 -26.48
CA ASN A 267 5.20 1.74 -26.98
C ASN A 267 5.40 3.20 -26.54
N LEU A 268 4.44 3.83 -25.87
CA LEU A 268 4.65 5.17 -25.32
C LEU A 268 5.70 5.14 -24.21
N HIS A 269 6.37 6.29 -24.01
CA HIS A 269 7.19 6.48 -22.83
C HIS A 269 6.34 6.30 -21.55
N PRO A 270 6.87 5.68 -20.48
CA PRO A 270 6.13 5.44 -19.24
C PRO A 270 5.40 6.66 -18.66
N ASP A 271 6.00 7.85 -18.74
CA ASP A 271 5.36 9.08 -18.25
C ASP A 271 4.12 9.48 -19.07
N ALA A 272 4.15 9.25 -20.38
CA ALA A 272 2.99 9.50 -21.24
C ALA A 272 1.87 8.49 -20.95
N GLN A 273 2.22 7.21 -20.72
CA GLN A 273 1.25 6.20 -20.30
C GLN A 273 0.55 6.59 -19.00
N LYS A 274 1.31 7.00 -17.97
CA LYS A 274 0.75 7.49 -16.69
C LYS A 274 -0.13 8.72 -16.88
N GLY A 275 0.31 9.68 -17.70
CA GLY A 275 -0.46 10.88 -18.02
C GLY A 275 -1.84 10.54 -18.57
N ILE A 276 -1.89 9.66 -19.57
CA ILE A 276 -3.13 9.20 -20.20
C ILE A 276 -4.01 8.41 -19.20
N ILE A 277 -3.43 7.51 -18.40
CA ILE A 277 -4.20 6.76 -17.38
C ILE A 277 -4.80 7.70 -16.34
N ARG A 278 -4.03 8.67 -15.83
CA ARG A 278 -4.52 9.63 -14.83
C ARG A 278 -5.61 10.52 -15.40
N GLU A 279 -5.47 10.96 -16.64
CA GLU A 279 -6.50 11.68 -17.36
C GLU A 279 -7.78 10.84 -17.47
N PHE A 280 -7.67 9.58 -17.90
CA PHE A 280 -8.79 8.64 -17.95
C PHE A 280 -9.47 8.46 -16.57
N ILE A 281 -8.70 8.23 -15.50
CA ILE A 281 -9.22 8.07 -14.14
C ILE A 281 -9.89 9.36 -13.66
N GLN A 282 -9.33 10.53 -13.96
CA GLN A 282 -9.89 11.82 -13.58
C GLN A 282 -11.28 12.03 -14.19
N TYR A 283 -11.49 11.66 -15.46
CA TYR A 283 -12.77 11.84 -16.14
C TYR A 283 -13.78 10.71 -15.91
N ASN A 284 -13.32 9.47 -15.74
CA ASN A 284 -14.20 8.28 -15.70
C ASN A 284 -14.23 7.57 -14.33
N GLY A 285 -13.34 7.92 -13.41
CA GLY A 285 -13.14 7.17 -12.17
C GLY A 285 -14.39 7.05 -11.31
N TYR A 286 -15.19 8.11 -11.20
CA TYR A 286 -16.44 8.10 -10.46
C TYR A 286 -17.47 7.12 -11.05
N ASP A 287 -17.66 7.17 -12.37
CA ASP A 287 -18.59 6.29 -13.08
C ASP A 287 -18.14 4.83 -13.03
N LEU A 288 -16.83 4.57 -13.07
CA LEU A 288 -16.27 3.23 -12.92
C LEU A 288 -16.53 2.64 -11.54
N VAL A 289 -16.35 3.42 -10.46
CA VAL A 289 -16.68 2.97 -9.10
C VAL A 289 -18.17 2.67 -8.97
N LYS A 290 -19.02 3.46 -9.63
CA LYS A 290 -20.47 3.21 -9.64
C LYS A 290 -20.85 1.97 -10.47
N GLN A 291 -20.17 1.75 -11.59
CA GLN A 291 -20.38 0.61 -12.48
C GLN A 291 -19.90 -0.71 -11.87
N PHE A 292 -18.78 -0.67 -11.14
CA PHE A 292 -18.16 -1.85 -10.53
C PHE A 292 -18.06 -1.64 -9.01
N PRO A 293 -19.15 -1.93 -8.26
CA PRO A 293 -19.25 -1.58 -6.84
C PRO A 293 -18.27 -2.34 -5.93
N GLU A 294 -17.60 -3.38 -6.43
CA GLU A 294 -16.56 -4.10 -5.67
C GLU A 294 -15.19 -3.41 -5.71
N ILE A 295 -15.02 -2.36 -6.53
CA ILE A 295 -13.79 -1.56 -6.55
C ILE A 295 -13.69 -0.75 -5.26
N GLN A 296 -12.54 -0.84 -4.61
CA GLN A 296 -12.14 -0.02 -3.46
C GLN A 296 -11.17 1.10 -3.84
N GLY A 297 -10.48 0.98 -4.97
CA GLY A 297 -9.57 2.01 -5.46
C GLY A 297 -9.16 1.81 -6.92
N ILE A 298 -8.75 2.90 -7.57
CA ILE A 298 -8.26 2.92 -8.96
C ILE A 298 -6.94 3.68 -9.00
N SER A 299 -5.92 3.15 -9.68
CA SER A 299 -4.59 3.78 -9.76
C SER A 299 -3.84 3.49 -11.06
N ASP A 300 -2.81 4.29 -11.37
CA ASP A 300 -1.85 4.00 -12.44
C ASP A 300 -0.67 3.17 -11.92
N PHE A 301 -0.54 1.92 -12.37
CA PHE A 301 0.61 1.07 -12.00
C PHE A 301 1.00 0.13 -13.12
N LYS A 302 2.22 -0.44 -13.05
CA LYS A 302 2.70 -1.38 -14.06
C LYS A 302 1.77 -2.59 -14.16
N LYS A 303 1.51 -3.07 -15.38
CA LYS A 303 0.65 -4.23 -15.63
C LYS A 303 1.23 -5.48 -14.99
N ILE A 304 0.40 -6.30 -14.36
CA ILE A 304 0.79 -7.59 -13.80
C ILE A 304 0.11 -8.69 -14.61
N ILE A 305 0.90 -9.66 -15.08
CA ILE A 305 0.40 -10.84 -15.78
C ILE A 305 1.04 -12.05 -15.12
N ASN A 306 0.21 -12.96 -14.58
CA ASN A 306 0.66 -14.16 -13.88
C ASN A 306 1.71 -13.87 -12.78
N GLY A 307 1.51 -12.78 -12.03
CA GLY A 307 2.42 -12.35 -10.95
C GLY A 307 3.72 -11.67 -11.41
N THR A 308 3.97 -11.57 -12.72
CA THR A 308 5.12 -10.85 -13.26
C THR A 308 4.72 -9.44 -13.64
N GLN A 309 5.52 -8.46 -13.22
CA GLN A 309 5.32 -7.05 -13.53
C GLN A 309 5.93 -6.74 -14.91
N HIS A 310 5.14 -6.18 -15.82
CA HIS A 310 5.56 -5.79 -17.18
C HIS A 310 6.05 -4.34 -17.23
N GLU A 311 6.69 -3.93 -18.33
CA GLU A 311 7.29 -2.58 -18.45
C GLU A 311 6.29 -1.45 -18.70
N TYR A 312 5.07 -1.76 -19.15
CA TYR A 312 4.04 -0.78 -19.42
C TYR A 312 3.03 -0.65 -18.27
N TYR A 313 2.36 0.50 -18.20
CA TYR A 313 1.37 0.83 -17.18
C TYR A 313 -0.04 0.42 -17.58
N SER A 314 -0.91 0.27 -16.59
CA SER A 314 -2.31 -0.11 -16.71
C SER A 314 -3.16 0.60 -15.65
N ILE A 315 -4.47 0.62 -15.86
CA ILE A 315 -5.44 1.01 -14.83
C ILE A 315 -5.56 -0.16 -13.86
N GLN A 316 -5.04 -0.02 -12.65
CA GLN A 316 -5.22 -1.04 -11.61
C GLN A 316 -6.45 -0.75 -10.77
N PHE A 317 -7.37 -1.70 -10.77
CA PHE A 317 -8.55 -1.75 -9.92
C PHE A 317 -8.26 -2.60 -8.70
N LYS A 318 -8.41 -2.01 -7.52
CA LYS A 318 -8.20 -2.68 -6.23
C LYS A 318 -9.53 -3.20 -5.72
N VAL A 319 -9.60 -4.47 -5.38
CA VAL A 319 -10.79 -5.13 -4.84
C VAL A 319 -10.45 -5.85 -3.54
N ALA A 320 -11.46 -6.03 -2.68
CA ALA A 320 -11.27 -6.73 -1.42
C ALA A 320 -10.90 -8.20 -1.62
N ILE A 321 -11.67 -8.87 -2.48
CA ILE A 321 -11.57 -10.30 -2.81
C ILE A 321 -11.87 -10.43 -4.30
N LYS A 322 -11.08 -11.19 -5.05
CA LYS A 322 -11.42 -11.53 -6.43
C LYS A 322 -12.52 -12.58 -6.43
N ASN A 323 -13.68 -12.20 -6.94
CA ASN A 323 -14.78 -13.12 -7.15
C ASN A 323 -14.71 -13.75 -8.56
N PRO A 324 -14.37 -15.05 -8.69
CA PRO A 324 -14.27 -15.70 -10.00
C PRO A 324 -15.64 -15.87 -10.68
N ASP A 325 -16.72 -15.83 -9.91
CA ASP A 325 -18.09 -16.13 -10.35
C ASP A 325 -18.88 -14.91 -10.81
N LEU A 326 -18.24 -13.73 -10.91
CA LEU A 326 -18.89 -12.52 -11.45
C LEU A 326 -19.43 -12.79 -12.86
N LYS A 327 -20.64 -12.32 -13.15
CA LYS A 327 -21.20 -12.40 -14.51
C LYS A 327 -20.36 -11.53 -15.44
N THR A 328 -20.29 -11.87 -16.72
CA THR A 328 -19.44 -11.17 -17.70
C THR A 328 -19.67 -9.66 -17.75
N ILE A 329 -20.91 -9.19 -17.52
CA ILE A 329 -21.24 -7.76 -17.49
C ILE A 329 -20.68 -7.01 -16.26
N ASP A 330 -20.41 -7.75 -15.19
CA ASP A 330 -19.87 -7.23 -13.93
C ASP A 330 -18.33 -7.32 -13.90
N LYS A 331 -17.72 -7.95 -14.91
CA LYS A 331 -16.26 -8.07 -15.02
C LYS A 331 -15.66 -6.78 -15.55
N ILE A 332 -14.63 -6.30 -14.87
CA ILE A 332 -13.79 -5.21 -15.37
C ILE A 332 -13.14 -5.68 -16.69
N PRO A 333 -13.33 -4.95 -17.81
CA PRO A 333 -12.79 -5.35 -19.10
C PRO A 333 -11.26 -5.24 -19.08
N PRO A 334 -10.53 -6.10 -19.81
CA PRO A 334 -9.06 -6.12 -19.82
C PRO A 334 -8.42 -4.88 -20.45
N PHE A 335 -9.20 -4.09 -21.20
CA PHE A 335 -8.81 -2.84 -21.82
C PHE A 335 -9.97 -1.84 -21.80
N PHE A 336 -9.64 -0.56 -21.78
CA PHE A 336 -10.60 0.55 -21.94
C PHE A 336 -10.23 1.39 -23.16
N ASP A 337 -11.21 1.66 -24.01
CA ASP A 337 -11.08 2.62 -25.10
C ASP A 337 -11.17 4.05 -24.54
N TYR A 338 -10.17 4.87 -24.82
CA TYR A 338 -10.12 6.26 -24.37
C TYR A 338 -9.62 7.19 -25.47
N GLU A 339 -10.38 8.25 -25.78
CA GLU A 339 -9.91 9.35 -26.61
C GLU A 339 -9.34 10.43 -25.69
N GLY A 340 -8.02 10.58 -25.69
CA GLY A 340 -7.36 11.57 -24.86
C GLY A 340 -7.69 13.00 -25.27
N SER A 341 -7.37 13.96 -24.40
CA SER A 341 -7.52 15.41 -24.65
C SER A 341 -6.81 15.91 -25.92
N ASN A 342 -5.86 15.14 -26.44
CA ASN A 342 -5.18 15.37 -27.70
C ASN A 342 -5.90 14.80 -28.95
N GLY A 343 -7.09 14.21 -28.80
CA GLY A 343 -7.87 13.58 -29.86
C GLY A 343 -7.35 12.21 -30.32
N VAL A 344 -6.33 11.65 -29.65
CA VAL A 344 -5.79 10.32 -29.98
C VAL A 344 -6.55 9.25 -29.20
N LYS A 345 -6.94 8.18 -29.90
CA LYS A 345 -7.59 7.02 -29.30
C LYS A 345 -6.55 6.02 -28.79
N TYR A 346 -6.66 5.66 -27.53
CA TYR A 346 -5.83 4.71 -26.81
C TYR A 346 -6.67 3.50 -26.38
N MET A 347 -6.06 2.31 -26.38
CA MET A 347 -6.58 1.16 -25.66
C MET A 347 -5.73 0.98 -24.40
N ILE A 348 -6.26 1.42 -23.26
CA ILE A 348 -5.54 1.42 -21.99
C ILE A 348 -5.74 0.04 -21.34
N PRO A 349 -4.67 -0.73 -21.06
CA PRO A 349 -4.81 -2.01 -20.37
C PRO A 349 -5.29 -1.79 -18.94
N SER A 350 -6.04 -2.76 -18.40
CA SER A 350 -6.48 -2.78 -17.02
C SER A 350 -5.93 -3.99 -16.26
N ASP A 351 -5.95 -3.90 -14.94
CA ASP A 351 -5.67 -5.00 -14.05
C ASP A 351 -6.60 -5.00 -12.84
N VAL A 352 -6.83 -6.18 -12.27
CA VAL A 352 -7.59 -6.32 -11.02
C VAL A 352 -6.64 -6.91 -9.98
N ILE A 353 -6.41 -6.17 -8.90
CA ILE A 353 -5.54 -6.58 -7.79
C ILE A 353 -6.39 -6.80 -6.55
N GLU A 354 -6.19 -7.95 -5.91
CA GLU A 354 -6.78 -8.25 -4.61
C GLU A 354 -5.85 -7.69 -3.52
N GLU A 355 -6.31 -6.71 -2.75
CA GLU A 355 -5.52 -6.10 -1.66
C GLU A 355 -6.14 -6.35 -0.27
N GLY A 356 -7.19 -7.16 -0.19
CA GLY A 356 -8.00 -7.25 1.03
C GLY A 356 -8.87 -6.01 1.22
N LEU A 357 -9.62 -5.97 2.33
CA LEU A 357 -10.42 -4.80 2.67
C LEU A 357 -9.48 -3.61 2.94
N ILE A 358 -9.49 -2.60 2.07
CA ILE A 358 -8.82 -1.33 2.33
C ILE A 358 -9.63 -0.60 3.39
N GLU A 359 -9.27 -0.82 4.65
CA GLU A 359 -9.76 -0.04 5.77
C GLU A 359 -9.00 1.27 5.86
N GLU A 360 -9.69 2.37 6.15
CA GLU A 360 -9.02 3.58 6.59
C GLU A 360 -8.21 3.24 7.84
N ALA A 361 -6.88 3.36 7.75
CA ALA A 361 -6.02 3.25 8.92
C ALA A 361 -6.27 4.47 9.82
N VAL A 362 -7.29 4.41 10.67
CA VAL A 362 -7.56 5.43 11.69
C VAL A 362 -6.54 5.21 12.81
N TRP A 363 -5.51 6.04 12.87
CA TRP A 363 -4.56 5.99 13.97
C TRP A 363 -5.16 6.73 15.16
N THR A 364 -5.73 5.96 16.08
CA THR A 364 -6.51 6.47 17.20
C THR A 364 -5.66 7.02 18.35
N GLY A 365 -4.34 6.81 18.31
CA GLY A 365 -3.43 7.11 19.40
C GLY A 365 -3.64 6.24 20.64
N LYS A 366 -4.25 5.06 20.49
CA LYS A 366 -4.63 4.17 21.61
C LYS A 366 -3.47 3.86 22.57
N ASP A 367 -2.28 3.60 22.02
CA ASP A 367 -1.11 3.20 22.80
C ASP A 367 -0.26 4.37 23.31
N LEU A 368 -0.65 5.61 23.02
CA LEU A 368 0.09 6.77 23.51
C LEU A 368 -0.27 7.11 24.96
N THR A 369 0.75 7.26 25.79
CA THR A 369 0.63 7.77 27.17
C THR A 369 0.40 9.28 27.20
N THR A 370 0.97 10.01 26.24
CA THR A 370 0.79 11.44 26.04
C THR A 370 0.04 11.66 24.73
N LYS A 371 -1.15 12.26 24.83
CA LYS A 371 -1.98 12.62 23.67
C LYS A 371 -1.46 13.91 23.04
N CYS A 372 -1.80 14.10 21.77
CA CYS A 372 -1.33 15.19 20.94
C CYS A 372 -2.45 15.65 19.99
N LEU A 373 -2.23 16.75 19.25
CA LEU A 373 -3.28 17.32 18.39
C LEU A 373 -3.57 16.40 17.20
N GLY A 374 -4.82 16.37 16.74
CA GLY A 374 -5.23 15.49 15.65
C GLY A 374 -5.59 14.07 16.11
N LEU A 375 -5.50 13.78 17.40
CA LEU A 375 -5.96 12.51 17.95
C LEU A 375 -7.46 12.48 18.22
N SER A 376 -7.94 11.27 18.43
CA SER A 376 -9.30 10.93 18.77
C SER A 376 -9.73 11.42 20.16
N VAL A 377 -10.89 12.09 20.27
CA VAL A 377 -11.54 12.45 21.56
C VAL A 377 -13.03 12.18 21.55
N SER A 378 -13.56 11.78 22.70
CA SER A 378 -15.00 11.68 22.95
C SER A 378 -15.36 12.02 24.39
N ARG A 379 -16.64 12.32 24.58
CA ARG A 379 -17.32 12.24 25.86
C ARG A 379 -17.57 10.77 26.21
N ARG A 380 -17.26 10.33 27.44
CA ARG A 380 -17.30 8.91 27.83
C ARG A 380 -18.67 8.25 27.71
N ASP A 381 -19.74 8.99 27.96
CA ASP A 381 -21.14 8.53 27.92
C ASP A 381 -21.85 8.90 26.60
N ALA A 382 -21.08 9.19 25.54
CA ALA A 382 -21.61 9.43 24.20
C ALA A 382 -20.83 8.64 23.15
N ASN A 383 -21.53 8.21 22.10
CA ASN A 383 -20.92 7.55 20.93
C ASN A 383 -20.34 8.55 19.92
N ASP A 384 -20.42 9.84 20.23
CA ASP A 384 -19.89 10.90 19.39
C ASP A 384 -18.44 11.20 19.68
N THR A 385 -17.79 11.65 18.63
CA THR A 385 -16.41 11.34 18.40
C THR A 385 -15.84 12.39 17.47
N GLY A 386 -14.79 13.07 17.92
CA GLY A 386 -14.14 14.16 17.18
C GLY A 386 -12.64 14.17 17.39
N THR A 387 -12.03 15.32 17.20
CA THR A 387 -10.58 15.48 17.23
C THR A 387 -10.11 16.35 18.40
N ILE A 388 -9.00 15.97 19.02
CA ILE A 388 -8.24 16.77 19.98
C ILE A 388 -7.71 18.00 19.25
N GLY A 389 -8.28 19.16 19.59
CA GLY A 389 -7.96 20.44 18.95
C GLY A 389 -6.72 21.09 19.51
N LEU A 390 -6.83 21.73 20.68
CA LEU A 390 -5.76 22.54 21.28
C LEU A 390 -5.71 22.40 22.80
N LYS A 391 -4.52 22.35 23.39
CA LYS A 391 -4.32 22.62 24.81
C LYS A 391 -4.21 24.13 25.03
N VAL A 392 -5.08 24.68 25.86
CA VAL A 392 -5.11 26.12 26.18
C VAL A 392 -5.04 26.34 27.69
N PHE A 393 -4.55 27.49 28.12
CA PHE A 393 -4.55 27.93 29.52
C PHE A 393 -5.61 29.01 29.69
N TRP A 394 -6.55 28.82 30.60
CA TRP A 394 -7.69 29.71 30.86
C TRP A 394 -7.99 29.73 32.34
N LYS A 395 -8.27 30.90 32.95
CA LYS A 395 -8.65 30.98 34.38
C LYS A 395 -7.77 30.11 35.31
N GLU A 396 -6.45 30.25 35.16
CA GLU A 396 -5.44 29.55 35.95
C GLU A 396 -5.38 28.01 35.80
N LYS A 397 -6.07 27.44 34.80
CA LYS A 397 -6.13 26.00 34.55
C LYS A 397 -5.84 25.67 33.09
N TYR A 398 -5.47 24.42 32.81
CA TYR A 398 -5.31 23.93 31.44
C TYR A 398 -6.55 23.19 30.96
N TYR A 399 -6.90 23.43 29.71
CA TYR A 399 -8.06 22.84 29.05
C TYR A 399 -7.67 22.21 27.73
N LEU A 400 -8.40 21.16 27.35
CA LEU A 400 -8.59 20.78 25.97
C LEU A 400 -9.69 21.64 25.35
N MET A 401 -9.38 22.27 24.23
CA MET A 401 -10.32 22.97 23.36
C MET A 401 -10.61 22.14 22.10
N THR A 402 -11.88 21.90 21.82
CA THR A 402 -12.38 21.17 20.62
C THR A 402 -13.79 21.68 20.25
N CYS A 403 -14.53 21.00 19.37
CA CYS A 403 -15.88 21.39 18.98
C CYS A 403 -16.95 21.09 20.03
N CYS A 404 -17.92 21.98 20.13
CA CYS A 404 -19.10 21.82 20.98
C CYS A 404 -20.00 20.69 20.49
N HIS A 405 -20.25 20.60 19.18
CA HIS A 405 -21.05 19.51 18.62
C HIS A 405 -20.42 18.12 18.75
N VAL A 406 -19.18 18.04 19.23
CA VAL A 406 -18.52 16.78 19.60
C VAL A 406 -18.78 16.43 21.07
N LEU A 407 -18.51 17.36 22.00
CA LEU A 407 -18.58 17.06 23.45
C LEU A 407 -19.93 17.38 24.12
N PHE A 408 -20.70 18.31 23.55
CA PHE A 408 -22.01 18.78 24.05
C PHE A 408 -23.17 18.42 23.11
N LYS A 409 -23.01 17.39 22.26
CA LYS A 409 -24.03 17.06 21.26
C LYS A 409 -25.42 16.85 21.86
N ASN A 410 -25.51 16.10 22.95
CA ASN A 410 -26.77 15.83 23.64
C ASN A 410 -27.41 17.12 24.16
N GLU A 411 -26.62 18.06 24.65
CA GLU A 411 -27.08 19.35 25.16
C GLU A 411 -27.51 20.29 24.05
N ILE A 412 -26.79 20.31 22.92
CA ILE A 412 -27.14 21.08 21.71
C ILE A 412 -28.47 20.61 21.12
N ASP A 413 -28.71 19.29 21.10
CA ASP A 413 -29.97 18.72 20.64
C ASP A 413 -31.17 19.20 21.46
N LEU A 414 -30.95 19.44 22.76
CA LEU A 414 -31.96 19.97 23.67
C LEU A 414 -32.09 21.49 23.57
N ASN A 415 -30.99 22.24 23.48
CA ASN A 415 -30.95 23.70 23.46
C ASN A 415 -29.81 24.24 22.55
N PRO A 416 -30.08 24.60 21.29
CA PRO A 416 -29.05 24.82 20.27
C PRO A 416 -28.39 26.20 20.23
N ASP A 417 -28.77 27.15 21.09
CA ASP A 417 -28.21 28.52 21.07
C ASP A 417 -27.84 28.95 22.48
N ARG A 418 -26.87 28.24 23.08
CA ARG A 418 -26.50 28.46 24.48
C ARG A 418 -25.03 28.26 24.76
N THR A 419 -24.59 28.98 25.77
CA THR A 419 -23.45 28.59 26.58
C THR A 419 -23.88 27.46 27.50
N PHE A 420 -23.12 26.37 27.50
CA PHE A 420 -23.30 25.23 28.38
C PHE A 420 -22.25 25.29 29.48
N PHE A 421 -22.69 25.11 30.72
CA PHE A 421 -21.83 24.87 31.87
C PHE A 421 -22.26 23.58 32.52
N LYS A 422 -21.32 22.72 32.88
CA LYS A 422 -21.61 21.45 33.54
C LYS A 422 -21.24 21.52 35.01
N GLU A 423 -22.27 21.44 35.87
CA GLU A 423 -22.08 21.27 37.30
C GLU A 423 -21.50 19.89 37.64
N ASN A 424 -21.87 18.87 36.86
CA ASN A 424 -21.35 17.51 36.99
C ASN A 424 -20.28 17.25 35.93
N ALA A 425 -19.05 17.03 36.37
CA ALA A 425 -17.93 16.71 35.50
C ALA A 425 -18.18 15.41 34.72
N ILE A 426 -18.24 15.52 33.40
CA ILE A 426 -18.31 14.37 32.50
C ILE A 426 -16.90 14.04 32.01
N ASP A 427 -16.50 12.78 32.11
CA ASP A 427 -15.18 12.32 31.70
C ASP A 427 -14.99 12.49 30.18
N ILE A 428 -13.87 13.10 29.79
CA ILE A 428 -13.40 13.16 28.42
C ILE A 428 -12.25 12.17 28.24
N ILE A 429 -12.34 11.37 27.17
CA ILE A 429 -11.46 10.23 26.94
C ILE A 429 -10.78 10.29 25.57
N SER A 430 -9.60 9.67 25.49
CA SER A 430 -8.86 9.41 24.27
C SER A 430 -8.19 8.02 24.31
N PRO A 431 -8.32 7.18 23.27
CA PRO A 431 -9.15 7.40 22.08
C PRO A 431 -10.62 7.57 22.45
N GLY A 432 -11.35 8.25 21.57
CA GLY A 432 -12.79 8.42 21.66
C GLY A 432 -13.54 7.11 21.52
N THR A 433 -14.82 7.10 21.89
CA THR A 433 -15.63 5.87 22.08
C THR A 433 -15.71 4.97 20.86
N VAL A 434 -15.79 5.54 19.65
CA VAL A 434 -15.83 4.77 18.38
C VAL A 434 -14.48 4.12 18.03
N ASP A 435 -13.38 4.66 18.56
CA ASP A 435 -12.02 4.18 18.30
C ASP A 435 -11.49 3.22 19.37
N MET A 436 -12.33 2.88 20.36
CA MET A 436 -11.94 2.01 21.45
C MET A 436 -11.90 0.55 21.00
N ASP A 437 -10.70 0.00 20.88
CA ASP A 437 -10.46 -1.43 20.68
C ASP A 437 -10.29 -2.11 22.05
N GLY A 438 -11.35 -2.76 22.54
CA GLY A 438 -11.30 -3.56 23.78
C GLY A 438 -11.21 -2.79 25.10
N ASN A 439 -11.94 -1.68 25.24
CA ASN A 439 -12.07 -0.86 26.47
C ASN A 439 -10.81 -0.13 26.98
N LYS A 440 -9.71 -0.09 26.22
CA LYS A 440 -8.53 0.69 26.62
C LYS A 440 -8.70 2.16 26.22
N TYR A 441 -8.89 3.02 27.21
CA TYR A 441 -8.91 4.47 27.03
C TYR A 441 -8.13 5.17 28.15
N GLN A 442 -7.70 6.40 27.88
CA GLN A 442 -7.15 7.31 28.86
C GLN A 442 -8.17 8.43 29.12
N MET A 443 -8.49 8.66 30.38
CA MET A 443 -9.20 9.87 30.79
C MET A 443 -8.25 11.05 30.69
N ILE A 444 -8.58 12.03 29.85
CA ILE A 444 -7.72 13.19 29.58
C ILE A 444 -8.21 14.46 30.28
N GLY A 445 -9.51 14.56 30.56
CA GLY A 445 -10.09 15.75 31.16
C GLY A 445 -11.52 15.56 31.63
N LYS A 446 -12.10 16.64 32.15
CA LYS A 446 -13.48 16.75 32.60
C LYS A 446 -14.16 17.89 31.85
N LEU A 447 -15.29 17.61 31.22
CA LEU A 447 -16.04 18.60 30.46
C LEU A 447 -16.54 19.70 31.39
N GLU A 448 -16.24 20.97 31.07
CA GLU A 448 -16.57 22.11 31.95
C GLU A 448 -17.52 23.10 31.27
N ALA A 449 -17.15 23.58 30.08
CA ALA A 449 -17.88 24.66 29.41
C ALA A 449 -17.96 24.46 27.90
N GLY A 450 -19.01 24.99 27.28
CA GLY A 450 -19.18 24.96 25.83
C GLY A 450 -19.94 26.17 25.32
N TRP A 451 -19.59 26.65 24.14
CA TRP A 451 -20.25 27.75 23.44
C TRP A 451 -20.64 27.27 22.05
N TYR A 452 -21.93 27.35 21.75
CA TYR A 452 -22.47 26.96 20.47
C TYR A 452 -23.53 27.96 20.04
N ASP A 453 -23.21 28.74 19.00
CA ASP A 453 -24.07 29.76 18.40
C ASP A 453 -23.73 29.96 16.91
N SER A 454 -24.19 31.05 16.30
CA SER A 454 -23.93 31.33 14.87
C SER A 454 -22.48 31.70 14.54
N PHE A 455 -21.58 31.79 15.50
CA PHE A 455 -20.18 32.19 15.34
C PHE A 455 -19.20 31.22 15.99
N LEU A 456 -19.63 30.53 17.06
CA LEU A 456 -18.82 29.63 17.85
C LEU A 456 -19.38 28.21 17.88
N ASP A 457 -18.46 27.27 17.94
CA ASP A 457 -18.72 25.86 18.18
C ASP A 457 -17.50 25.28 18.90
N ILE A 458 -17.37 25.63 20.18
CA ILE A 458 -16.17 25.33 20.99
C ILE A 458 -16.56 24.77 22.35
N ALA A 459 -15.94 23.66 22.74
CA ALA A 459 -16.00 23.07 24.07
C ALA A 459 -14.63 23.14 24.75
N LEU A 460 -14.65 23.32 26.07
CA LEU A 460 -13.51 23.26 26.97
C LEU A 460 -13.69 22.11 27.96
N ALA A 461 -12.66 21.30 28.11
CA ALA A 461 -12.55 20.27 29.12
C ALA A 461 -11.29 20.47 29.96
N GLU A 462 -11.44 20.66 31.27
CA GLU A 462 -10.33 20.82 32.22
C GLU A 462 -9.47 19.56 32.19
N LEU A 463 -8.16 19.72 31.97
CA LEU A 463 -7.23 18.60 31.92
C LEU A 463 -6.95 18.08 33.32
N ILE A 464 -7.02 16.76 33.50
CA ILE A 464 -6.66 16.11 34.77
C ILE A 464 -5.15 16.21 35.02
N ASP A 465 -4.38 16.07 33.94
CA ASP A 465 -2.92 16.15 33.96
C ASP A 465 -2.46 16.85 32.67
N PRO A 466 -2.07 18.13 32.75
CA PRO A 466 -1.65 18.92 31.59
C PRO A 466 -0.43 18.36 30.84
N ALA A 467 0.35 17.46 31.45
CA ALA A 467 1.49 16.81 30.82
C ALA A 467 1.08 15.65 29.89
N LYS A 468 -0.15 15.14 30.03
CA LYS A 468 -0.71 14.08 29.16
C LYS A 468 -1.27 14.60 27.84
N LEU A 469 -1.25 15.91 27.61
CA LEU A 469 -1.64 16.52 26.34
C LEU A 469 -0.59 17.54 25.89
N THR A 470 -0.14 17.45 24.65
CA THR A 470 0.79 18.41 24.03
C THR A 470 0.16 19.13 22.85
N ASN A 471 0.68 20.33 22.53
CA ASN A 471 0.31 21.08 21.32
C ASN A 471 1.16 20.69 20.10
N ILE A 472 1.69 19.46 20.09
CA ILE A 472 2.39 18.88 18.95
C ILE A 472 1.34 18.21 18.06
N PRO A 473 1.23 18.54 16.76
CA PRO A 473 0.38 17.79 15.86
C PRO A 473 0.85 16.34 15.69
N HIS A 474 -0.09 15.40 15.54
CA HIS A 474 0.25 14.03 15.22
C HIS A 474 1.19 13.95 14.00
N GLN A 475 2.19 13.06 14.07
CA GLN A 475 3.26 12.89 13.06
C GLN A 475 4.25 14.05 12.93
N LYS A 476 4.13 15.10 13.75
CA LYS A 476 5.11 16.19 13.82
C LYS A 476 6.01 16.06 15.05
N LYS A 477 7.16 16.72 14.96
CA LYS A 477 8.17 16.82 16.03
C LYS A 477 8.18 18.17 16.73
N LYS A 478 7.43 19.15 16.21
CA LYS A 478 7.45 20.53 16.68
C LYS A 478 6.06 20.93 17.16
N GLU A 479 6.03 21.65 18.27
CA GLU A 479 4.83 22.35 18.73
C GLU A 479 4.42 23.42 17.72
N VAL A 480 3.13 23.72 17.69
CA VAL A 480 2.58 24.90 17.01
C VAL A 480 3.28 26.16 17.54
N ALA A 481 3.68 27.06 16.63
CA ALA A 481 4.59 28.18 16.92
C ALA A 481 3.88 29.50 17.29
N GLY A 482 2.57 29.44 17.53
CA GLY A 482 1.78 30.60 17.91
C GLY A 482 0.43 30.65 17.21
N ILE A 483 -0.17 31.83 17.25
CA ILE A 483 -1.40 32.17 16.52
C ILE A 483 -1.04 33.08 15.35
N LYS A 484 -1.66 32.83 14.19
CA LYS A 484 -1.71 33.77 13.08
C LYS A 484 -3.12 34.33 13.00
N ASP A 485 -3.21 35.66 12.99
CA ASP A 485 -4.46 36.35 12.72
C ASP A 485 -4.76 36.27 11.22
N ILE A 486 -5.96 35.80 10.89
CA ILE A 486 -6.46 35.69 9.52
C ILE A 486 -7.75 36.50 9.48
N ASN A 487 -7.73 37.60 8.74
CA ASN A 487 -8.76 38.62 8.87
C ASN A 487 -9.10 39.35 7.56
N SER A 488 -8.64 38.87 6.39
CA SER A 488 -8.99 39.53 5.13
C SER A 488 -8.88 38.66 3.88
N GLU A 489 -9.45 39.13 2.76
CA GLU A 489 -9.17 38.60 1.40
C GLU A 489 -7.66 38.45 1.11
N ARG A 490 -6.79 39.20 1.79
CA ARG A 490 -5.33 39.11 1.61
C ARG A 490 -4.76 37.76 2.03
N ASP A 491 -5.47 37.02 2.88
CA ASP A 491 -5.06 35.69 3.31
C ASP A 491 -5.60 34.59 2.39
N GLN A 492 -6.42 34.90 1.38
CA GLN A 492 -6.80 33.93 0.34
C GLN A 492 -5.55 33.41 -0.37
N GLY A 493 -5.54 32.12 -0.66
CA GLY A 493 -4.40 31.39 -1.21
C GLY A 493 -3.37 30.95 -0.16
N THR A 494 -3.47 31.39 1.09
CA THR A 494 -2.59 30.94 2.20
C THR A 494 -2.66 29.42 2.30
N VAL A 495 -1.50 28.76 2.25
CA VAL A 495 -1.39 27.30 2.38
C VAL A 495 -1.54 26.93 3.85
N VAL A 496 -2.47 26.02 4.11
CA VAL A 496 -2.87 25.61 5.45
C VAL A 496 -2.85 24.09 5.56
N LYS A 497 -2.64 23.61 6.78
CA LYS A 497 -2.71 22.19 7.15
C LYS A 497 -3.72 21.98 8.25
N MET A 498 -4.50 20.91 8.15
CA MET A 498 -5.28 20.38 9.25
C MET A 498 -4.66 19.09 9.78
N TYR A 499 -4.93 18.78 11.06
CA TYR A 499 -4.59 17.49 11.66
C TYR A 499 -5.85 16.93 12.30
N GLY A 500 -6.51 16.00 11.60
CA GLY A 500 -7.74 15.33 12.02
C GLY A 500 -7.51 13.87 12.39
N ARG A 501 -8.38 13.29 13.23
CA ARG A 501 -8.28 11.87 13.59
C ARG A 501 -8.45 10.93 12.38
N THR A 502 -9.27 11.35 11.41
CA THR A 502 -9.79 10.51 10.32
C THR A 502 -8.94 10.76 9.09
N SER A 503 -8.92 12.03 8.66
CA SER A 503 -8.18 12.44 7.47
C SER A 503 -6.68 12.63 7.70
N HIS A 504 -6.18 12.51 8.93
CA HIS A 504 -4.79 12.78 9.31
C HIS A 504 -4.34 14.20 8.92
N GLU A 505 -3.10 14.36 8.45
CA GLU A 505 -2.61 15.60 7.87
C GLU A 505 -3.21 15.80 6.47
N LYS A 506 -3.96 16.88 6.28
CA LYS A 506 -4.36 17.37 4.95
C LYS A 506 -3.83 18.77 4.74
N GLU A 507 -3.36 19.03 3.53
CA GLU A 507 -2.91 20.35 3.09
C GLU A 507 -3.91 20.92 2.07
N GLY A 508 -4.15 22.22 2.14
CA GLY A 508 -4.96 22.97 1.18
C GLY A 508 -4.68 24.46 1.29
N ARG A 509 -5.60 25.27 0.81
CA ARG A 509 -5.54 26.73 0.79
C ARG A 509 -6.84 27.32 1.34
N ILE A 510 -6.72 28.51 1.92
CA ILE A 510 -7.88 29.36 2.18
C ILE A 510 -8.39 29.86 0.83
N VAL A 511 -9.62 29.54 0.46
CA VAL A 511 -10.20 29.93 -0.83
C VAL A 511 -11.25 31.01 -0.70
N ASP A 512 -11.93 31.09 0.45
CA ASP A 512 -13.01 32.04 0.63
C ASP A 512 -13.34 32.26 2.12
N TYR A 513 -14.29 33.16 2.38
CA TYR A 513 -14.92 33.43 3.66
C TYR A 513 -16.43 33.27 3.51
N SER A 514 -17.05 32.41 4.31
CA SER A 514 -18.43 32.02 4.09
C SER A 514 -19.33 32.14 5.31
N GLN A 515 -20.63 32.26 5.02
CA GLN A 515 -21.71 31.90 5.94
C GLN A 515 -22.29 30.57 5.47
N LEU A 516 -22.25 29.56 6.34
CA LEU A 516 -22.67 28.21 6.02
C LEU A 516 -23.91 27.83 6.81
N VAL A 517 -24.92 27.28 6.12
CA VAL A 517 -26.00 26.56 6.80
C VAL A 517 -25.48 25.15 7.11
N VAL A 518 -25.08 24.92 8.35
CA VAL A 518 -24.58 23.63 8.81
C VAL A 518 -25.76 22.82 9.35
N LYS A 519 -25.92 21.60 8.85
CA LYS A 519 -26.79 20.63 9.52
C LYS A 519 -26.02 19.97 10.65
N ILE A 520 -26.14 20.52 11.85
CA ILE A 520 -25.61 19.91 13.07
C ILE A 520 -26.75 19.11 13.68
N THR A 521 -26.51 17.81 13.83
CA THR A 521 -27.50 16.82 14.27
C THR A 521 -28.78 16.79 13.41
N ASN A 522 -29.95 16.95 14.03
CA ASN A 522 -31.26 16.95 13.38
C ASN A 522 -31.74 18.37 13.03
N ARG A 523 -30.91 19.40 13.21
CA ARG A 523 -31.28 20.80 12.97
C ARG A 523 -30.35 21.47 11.95
N LYS A 524 -30.86 22.53 11.33
CA LYS A 524 -30.06 23.43 10.50
C LYS A 524 -29.69 24.63 11.37
N SER A 525 -28.40 24.85 11.59
CA SER A 525 -27.84 26.06 12.18
C SER A 525 -27.14 26.88 11.09
N ILE A 526 -27.04 28.20 11.27
CA ILE A 526 -26.30 29.07 10.36
C ILE A 526 -25.05 29.52 11.10
N MET A 527 -23.88 29.08 10.63
CA MET A 527 -22.59 29.54 11.12
C MET A 527 -22.04 30.62 10.18
N ARG A 528 -21.47 31.67 10.76
CA ARG A 528 -21.02 32.87 10.05
C ARG A 528 -19.52 33.09 10.23
N GLU A 529 -18.93 33.78 9.28
CA GLU A 529 -17.51 34.16 9.28
C GLU A 529 -16.53 32.98 9.34
N LEU A 530 -16.87 31.86 8.69
CA LEU A 530 -15.98 30.71 8.59
C LEU A 530 -14.94 30.95 7.51
N LEU A 531 -13.71 30.48 7.73
CA LEU A 531 -12.75 30.30 6.64
C LEU A 531 -13.18 29.09 5.83
N VAL A 532 -13.12 29.21 4.50
CA VAL A 532 -13.33 28.09 3.57
C VAL A 532 -11.98 27.63 3.07
N CYS A 533 -11.72 26.34 3.20
CA CYS A 533 -10.49 25.71 2.73
C CYS A 533 -10.79 24.60 1.71
N ASP A 534 -9.92 24.44 0.71
CA ASP A 534 -10.08 23.45 -0.38
C ASP A 534 -9.55 22.04 -0.05
N PHE A 535 -9.01 21.83 1.16
CA PHE A 535 -8.70 20.48 1.63
C PHE A 535 -9.97 19.72 2.02
N LYS A 536 -10.01 18.42 1.74
CA LYS A 536 -11.11 17.53 2.10
C LYS A 536 -10.86 16.90 3.46
N SER A 537 -11.69 17.28 4.44
CA SER A 537 -11.79 16.60 5.74
C SER A 537 -12.88 15.54 5.71
N GLU A 538 -12.87 14.64 6.69
CA GLU A 538 -13.83 13.55 6.83
C GLU A 538 -14.67 13.69 8.10
N LYS A 539 -15.70 12.84 8.20
CA LYS A 539 -16.54 12.82 9.40
C LYS A 539 -15.70 12.28 10.57
N GLY A 540 -15.61 13.07 11.65
CA GLY A 540 -14.78 12.76 12.82
C GLY A 540 -13.62 13.74 13.01
N ASP A 541 -13.32 14.57 12.00
CA ASP A 541 -12.26 15.58 12.10
C ASP A 541 -12.70 16.87 12.80
N SER A 542 -13.98 17.01 13.14
CA SER A 542 -14.47 18.14 13.91
C SER A 542 -13.65 18.37 15.18
N GLY A 543 -13.19 19.60 15.37
CA GLY A 543 -12.27 19.97 16.43
C GLY A 543 -10.80 19.96 16.02
N ALA A 544 -10.46 19.49 14.82
CA ALA A 544 -9.10 19.48 14.31
C ALA A 544 -8.50 20.89 14.26
N VAL A 545 -7.25 21.02 14.70
CA VAL A 545 -6.49 22.26 14.56
C VAL A 545 -6.16 22.50 13.09
N VAL A 546 -6.26 23.76 12.66
CA VAL A 546 -5.80 24.21 11.35
C VAL A 546 -4.69 25.25 11.54
N ILE A 547 -3.57 25.05 10.85
CA ILE A 547 -2.37 25.86 10.95
C ILE A 547 -1.91 26.36 9.58
N GLU A 548 -1.21 27.49 9.53
CA GLU A 548 -0.50 27.94 8.34
C GLU A 548 0.76 27.09 8.12
N SER A 549 0.93 26.53 6.93
CA SER A 549 2.03 25.61 6.61
C SER A 549 3.42 26.23 6.74
N SER A 550 3.57 27.52 6.40
CA SER A 550 4.87 28.20 6.37
C SER A 550 5.37 28.61 7.76
N THR A 551 4.48 29.06 8.63
CA THR A 551 4.83 29.58 9.96
C THR A 551 4.53 28.62 11.10
N ASN A 552 3.82 27.52 10.83
CA ASN A 552 3.35 26.56 11.83
C ASN A 552 2.48 27.22 12.92
N LYS A 553 1.79 28.32 12.58
CA LYS A 553 0.91 29.06 13.49
C LYS A 553 -0.54 28.65 13.30
N ILE A 554 -1.28 28.55 14.39
CA ILE A 554 -2.71 28.23 14.41
C ILE A 554 -3.50 29.37 13.77
N ILE A 555 -4.41 29.01 12.88
CA ILE A 555 -5.38 29.94 12.29
C ILE A 555 -6.82 29.66 12.73
N GLY A 556 -7.13 28.44 13.19
CA GLY A 556 -8.49 28.08 13.57
C GLY A 556 -8.70 26.62 13.94
N ILE A 557 -9.98 26.29 14.12
CA ILE A 557 -10.47 24.94 14.41
C ILE A 557 -11.51 24.54 13.36
N LEU A 558 -11.37 23.33 12.81
CA LEU A 558 -12.31 22.75 11.84
C LEU A 558 -13.65 22.42 12.51
N VAL A 559 -14.75 22.89 11.93
CA VAL A 559 -16.11 22.68 12.49
C VAL A 559 -17.08 21.99 11.54
N ALA A 560 -16.86 22.10 10.24
CA ALA A 560 -17.75 21.50 9.25
C ALA A 560 -17.01 21.16 7.96
N ARG A 561 -17.67 20.36 7.12
CA ARG A 561 -17.20 19.97 5.79
C ARG A 561 -18.35 19.88 4.79
N SER A 562 -17.98 19.95 3.52
CA SER A 562 -18.79 19.53 2.37
C SER A 562 -17.98 18.55 1.52
N ASP A 563 -18.49 18.15 0.36
CA ASP A 563 -17.75 17.27 -0.57
C ASP A 563 -16.56 17.98 -1.24
N ALA A 564 -16.57 19.31 -1.23
CA ALA A 564 -15.57 20.15 -1.90
C ALA A 564 -14.70 20.95 -0.92
N TYR A 565 -15.22 21.31 0.26
CA TYR A 565 -14.57 22.27 1.15
C TYR A 565 -14.62 21.87 2.62
N SER A 566 -13.67 22.42 3.37
CA SER A 566 -13.63 22.37 4.83
C SER A 566 -13.86 23.77 5.40
N TYR A 567 -14.52 23.86 6.56
CA TYR A 567 -14.91 25.13 7.16
C TYR A 567 -14.35 25.28 8.57
N VAL A 568 -13.71 26.41 8.83
CA VAL A 568 -12.86 26.62 10.01
C VAL A 568 -13.28 27.89 10.75
N ILE A 569 -13.44 27.79 12.07
CA ILE A 569 -13.60 28.97 12.93
C ILE A 569 -12.24 29.60 13.15
N LYS A 570 -12.13 30.91 12.88
CA LYS A 570 -10.94 31.72 13.13
C LYS A 570 -10.54 31.67 14.62
N ILE A 571 -9.28 31.33 14.92
CA ILE A 571 -8.80 31.23 16.30
C ILE A 571 -8.93 32.56 17.06
N ARG A 572 -8.67 33.70 16.40
CA ARG A 572 -8.82 35.04 17.01
C ARG A 572 -10.24 35.29 17.52
N LYS A 573 -11.25 34.83 16.79
CA LYS A 573 -12.66 34.97 17.18
C LYS A 573 -12.95 34.22 18.48
N ILE A 574 -12.40 33.01 18.61
CA ILE A 574 -12.53 32.18 19.81
C ILE A 574 -11.88 32.90 21.01
N LEU A 575 -10.66 33.39 20.84
CA LEU A 575 -9.91 34.03 21.93
C LEU A 575 -10.57 35.32 22.42
N ASN A 576 -11.02 36.17 21.50
CA ASN A 576 -11.67 37.43 21.84
C ASN A 576 -13.00 37.20 22.60
N LEU A 577 -13.76 36.16 22.23
CA LEU A 577 -15.06 35.88 22.85
C LEU A 577 -14.96 35.22 24.23
N LEU A 578 -13.90 34.44 24.45
CA LEU A 578 -13.68 33.74 25.71
C LEU A 578 -12.84 34.54 26.71
N GLU A 579 -12.54 35.81 26.36
CA GLU A 579 -11.72 36.73 27.15
C GLU A 579 -10.41 36.07 27.61
N PHE A 580 -9.79 35.30 26.72
CA PHE A 580 -8.44 34.82 27.01
C PHE A 580 -7.52 36.03 27.08
N ASP A 581 -6.81 36.19 28.19
CA ASP A 581 -5.80 37.23 28.32
C ASP A 581 -4.83 37.19 27.14
N ASP A 582 -4.41 38.36 26.66
CA ASP A 582 -3.34 38.53 25.66
C ASP A 582 -2.02 37.84 26.10
N GLU A 583 -1.94 37.44 27.37
CA GLU A 583 -0.93 36.55 27.96
C GLU A 583 -1.00 35.08 27.50
N LEU A 584 -1.82 34.71 26.50
CA LEU A 584 -1.64 33.43 25.77
C LEU A 584 -0.31 33.34 24.99
N LYS A 585 0.45 34.45 24.89
CA LYS A 585 1.75 34.53 24.20
C LYS A 585 2.79 33.45 24.62
N PRO A 586 2.94 33.04 25.89
CA PRO A 586 3.96 32.07 26.30
C PRO A 586 3.56 30.59 26.17
N TRP A 587 2.27 30.28 25.91
CA TRP A 587 1.76 28.89 25.94
C TRP A 587 1.37 28.34 24.57
N ILE A 588 1.50 29.17 23.54
CA ILE A 588 1.46 28.77 22.12
C ILE A 588 2.82 29.07 21.45
N SER A 589 3.84 29.58 22.17
CA SER A 589 5.17 29.88 21.61
C SER A 589 6.15 28.72 21.69
#